data_AF-E3LJ58-F1
#
_entry.id   AF-E3LJ58-F1
#
_cell.length_a   1.000
_cell.length_b   1.000
_cell.length_c   1.000
_cell.angle_alpha   90.00
_cell.angle_beta   90.00
_cell.angle_gamma   90.00
#
_symmetry.space_group_name_H-M   'P 1'
#
loop_
_entity.id
_entity.type
_entity.pdbx_description
1 polymer ?
#
loop_
_entity_poly.entity_id
_entity_poly.type
_entity_poly.pdbx_seq_one_letter_code
_entity_poly.pdbx_strand_id
1 'polypeptide(L)'
;MTSLNDIRLNTNSITGALQAYEVFISVYLITNLTTNQLQTLTGFMYLSTLNQDRNNYFHVYDVSYTQTISYQLNSQNPATITTLFLNSDNGSSVTFSKWDQDLDAQVTLYDGFRSSVAERANTQIFTNPLYFQNFGISFSNVETFSIPSRTFHMKSLGGISFRIAPGENQKLAATTSYTTTGLHVKRADQESSVTYRILQDSLDFTGVTGVNIVSTIPGNSSVQVAVYNNPPDNSYYNTSIIPGNSVMSWSIPFVGDKLDIKSRRDNTSTIFTQFFIIQGPPHLLTTTQTPLTSTTQIQTSTTTTTLPSSTTTMKTTPTTTKPTQPTTNTSTTTTTTTTTTVATTTKSASVSKLFASIAVTLSFIFLV
;
A
#
# COMPACT_ATOMS: atom_id res chain seq x y z
N MET A 1 -9.53 -28.41 28.16
CA MET A 1 -8.41 -27.44 28.14
C MET A 1 -7.97 -27.35 26.69
N THR A 2 -8.06 -26.19 26.07
CA THR A 2 -7.69 -26.00 24.65
C THR A 2 -6.22 -25.59 24.60
N SER A 3 -5.39 -26.28 23.81
CA SER A 3 -3.98 -25.88 23.66
C SER A 3 -3.86 -24.68 22.72
N LEU A 4 -2.77 -23.92 22.83
CA LEU A 4 -2.49 -22.83 21.89
C LEU A 4 -2.32 -23.31 20.45
N ASN A 5 -1.83 -24.55 20.28
CA ASN A 5 -1.70 -25.15 18.96
C ASN A 5 -3.07 -25.48 18.35
N ASP A 6 -4.03 -25.94 19.16
CA ASP A 6 -5.41 -26.17 18.70
C ASP A 6 -6.05 -24.85 18.24
N ILE A 7 -5.81 -23.75 18.95
CA ILE A 7 -6.30 -22.43 18.55
C ILE A 7 -5.65 -21.97 17.24
N ARG A 8 -4.34 -22.20 17.07
CA ARG A 8 -3.60 -21.84 15.85
C ARG A 8 -4.10 -22.60 14.63
N LEU A 9 -4.35 -23.90 14.79
CA LEU A 9 -4.80 -24.77 13.71
C LEU A 9 -6.30 -24.65 13.44
N ASN A 10 -7.02 -23.87 14.26
CA ASN A 10 -8.44 -23.61 14.05
C ASN A 10 -8.63 -22.59 12.93
N THR A 11 -8.74 -23.06 11.69
CA THR A 11 -8.96 -22.23 10.50
C THR A 11 -10.26 -22.57 9.81
N ASN A 12 -10.89 -21.58 9.19
CA ASN A 12 -12.02 -21.79 8.30
C ASN A 12 -11.55 -22.55 7.06
N SER A 13 -12.14 -23.71 6.79
CA SER A 13 -11.73 -24.59 5.69
C SER A 13 -11.97 -24.03 4.29
N ILE A 14 -12.83 -23.02 4.16
CA ILE A 14 -13.17 -22.37 2.88
C ILE A 14 -12.23 -21.19 2.63
N THR A 15 -12.07 -20.31 3.63
CA THR A 15 -11.32 -19.06 3.46
C THR A 15 -9.86 -19.17 3.87
N GLY A 16 -9.52 -20.13 4.73
CA GLY A 16 -8.21 -20.24 5.38
C GLY A 16 -8.00 -19.25 6.54
N ALA A 17 -9.01 -18.42 6.86
CA ALA A 17 -8.91 -17.45 7.95
C ALA A 17 -8.88 -18.17 9.31
N LEU A 18 -8.09 -17.65 10.25
CA LEU A 18 -8.12 -18.12 11.63
C LEU A 18 -9.55 -17.96 12.19
N GLN A 19 -10.05 -18.99 12.86
CA GLN A 19 -11.27 -18.95 13.64
C GLN A 19 -10.92 -18.64 15.09
N ALA A 20 -11.53 -17.59 15.62
CA ALA A 20 -11.29 -17.19 16.99
C ALA A 20 -11.77 -18.24 17.99
N TYR A 21 -11.05 -18.32 19.10
CA TYR A 21 -11.56 -18.94 20.31
C TYR A 21 -12.35 -17.89 21.13
N GLU A 22 -13.62 -18.18 21.43
CA GLU A 22 -14.47 -17.28 22.20
C GLU A 22 -14.16 -17.35 23.70
N VAL A 23 -13.91 -16.19 24.31
CA VAL A 23 -13.62 -16.03 25.74
C VAL A 23 -14.80 -15.32 26.40
N PHE A 24 -15.56 -16.05 27.22
CA PHE A 24 -16.80 -15.56 27.83
C PHE A 24 -16.63 -14.91 29.21
N ILE A 25 -15.61 -15.30 30.00
CA ILE A 25 -15.43 -14.84 31.39
C ILE A 25 -13.97 -14.46 31.65
N SER A 26 -13.09 -15.45 31.65
CA SER A 26 -11.65 -15.27 31.84
C SER A 26 -10.91 -16.39 31.11
N VAL A 27 -9.73 -16.06 30.60
CA VAL A 27 -8.80 -17.02 30.01
C VAL A 27 -7.50 -16.96 30.80
N TYR A 28 -6.94 -18.12 31.12
CA TYR A 28 -5.65 -18.25 31.77
C TYR A 28 -4.71 -18.95 30.80
N LEU A 29 -3.56 -18.33 30.53
CA LEU A 29 -2.45 -19.01 29.89
C LEU A 29 -1.65 -19.72 30.98
N ILE A 30 -1.71 -21.05 30.98
CA ILE A 30 -0.93 -21.88 31.88
C ILE A 30 0.14 -22.56 31.04
N THR A 31 1.38 -22.52 31.52
CA THR A 31 2.54 -23.07 30.82
C THR A 31 3.48 -23.70 31.84
N ASN A 32 4.12 -24.79 31.44
CA ASN A 32 5.23 -25.39 32.17
C ASN A 32 6.59 -24.81 31.75
N LEU A 33 6.59 -23.85 30.80
CA LEU A 33 7.79 -23.17 30.37
C LEU A 33 8.31 -22.26 31.49
N THR A 34 9.62 -22.30 31.71
CA THR A 34 10.32 -21.36 32.57
C THR A 34 10.27 -19.94 31.99
N THR A 35 10.54 -18.93 32.82
CA THR A 35 10.64 -17.53 32.37
C THR A 35 11.61 -17.36 31.20
N ASN A 36 12.77 -18.05 31.24
CA ASN A 36 13.76 -17.99 30.17
C ASN A 36 13.23 -18.57 28.87
N GLN A 37 12.49 -19.69 28.94
CA GLN A 37 11.86 -20.28 27.74
C GLN A 37 10.75 -19.37 27.19
N LEU A 38 9.94 -18.76 28.07
CA LEU A 38 8.91 -17.81 27.64
C LEU A 38 9.47 -16.60 26.92
N GLN A 39 10.64 -16.09 27.34
CA GLN A 39 11.33 -14.98 26.68
C GLN A 39 11.80 -15.33 25.26
N THR A 40 12.02 -16.62 24.97
CA THR A 40 12.40 -17.07 23.62
C THR A 40 11.21 -17.30 22.69
N LEU A 41 9.97 -17.29 23.20
CA LEU A 41 8.80 -17.53 22.37
C LEU A 41 8.54 -16.38 21.43
N THR A 42 8.27 -16.73 20.18
CA THR A 42 7.97 -15.80 19.11
C THR A 42 6.64 -16.15 18.47
N GLY A 43 5.78 -15.16 18.26
CA GLY A 43 4.48 -15.35 17.64
C GLY A 43 3.52 -14.23 18.03
N PHE A 44 2.23 -14.47 17.77
CA PHE A 44 1.16 -13.53 18.06
C PHE A 44 0.08 -14.17 18.90
N MET A 45 -0.34 -13.41 19.90
CA MET A 45 -1.63 -13.56 20.54
C MET A 45 -2.42 -12.30 20.22
N TYR A 46 -3.48 -12.43 19.43
CA TYR A 46 -4.33 -11.31 19.04
C TYR A 46 -5.68 -11.42 19.72
N LEU A 47 -6.00 -10.41 20.51
CA LEU A 47 -7.30 -10.24 21.17
C LEU A 47 -8.10 -9.23 20.35
N SER A 48 -9.20 -9.67 19.75
CA SER A 48 -10.05 -8.77 19.00
C SER A 48 -10.97 -7.97 19.92
N THR A 49 -11.27 -6.75 19.52
CA THR A 49 -12.32 -5.93 20.15
C THR A 49 -13.71 -6.50 19.85
N LEU A 50 -14.71 -6.14 20.66
CA LEU A 50 -16.11 -6.53 20.44
C LEU A 50 -16.64 -6.11 19.05
N ASN A 51 -16.19 -4.96 18.55
CA ASN A 51 -16.59 -4.48 17.22
C ASN A 51 -15.98 -5.32 16.09
N GLN A 52 -14.77 -5.83 16.26
CA GLN A 52 -14.13 -6.74 15.31
C GLN A 52 -14.78 -8.13 15.36
N ASP A 53 -15.07 -8.61 16.57
CA ASP A 53 -15.77 -9.89 16.81
C ASP A 53 -17.13 -9.96 16.09
N ARG A 54 -17.93 -8.90 16.19
CA ARG A 54 -19.27 -8.83 15.59
C ARG A 54 -19.26 -8.50 14.10
N ASN A 55 -18.09 -8.24 13.51
CA ASN A 55 -17.97 -7.87 12.12
C ASN A 55 -17.65 -9.08 11.24
N ASN A 56 -18.65 -9.53 10.47
CA ASN A 56 -18.51 -10.64 9.53
C ASN A 56 -17.51 -10.37 8.39
N TYR A 57 -17.06 -9.13 8.23
CA TYR A 57 -16.08 -8.69 7.23
C TYR A 57 -14.69 -8.44 7.83
N PHE A 58 -14.43 -8.93 9.05
CA PHE A 58 -13.11 -8.89 9.67
C PHE A 58 -12.47 -10.28 9.66
N HIS A 59 -11.37 -10.44 8.94
CA HIS A 59 -10.66 -11.70 8.81
C HIS A 59 -9.23 -11.58 9.33
N VAL A 60 -8.73 -12.64 9.96
CA VAL A 60 -7.36 -12.72 10.45
C VAL A 60 -6.68 -13.91 9.80
N TYR A 61 -5.48 -13.72 9.27
CA TYR A 61 -4.69 -14.78 8.67
C TYR A 61 -3.32 -14.88 9.34
N ASP A 62 -2.91 -16.11 9.60
CA ASP A 62 -1.53 -16.43 9.90
C ASP A 62 -0.77 -16.63 8.60
N VAL A 63 0.30 -15.87 8.39
CA VAL A 63 1.11 -15.99 7.17
C VAL A 63 2.29 -16.94 7.41
N SER A 64 2.00 -18.17 7.83
CA SER A 64 3.01 -19.23 7.99
C SER A 64 3.09 -20.19 6.80
N TYR A 65 2.16 -20.08 5.84
CA TYR A 65 2.12 -20.86 4.62
C TYR A 65 1.54 -20.06 3.45
N THR A 66 1.71 -20.58 2.23
CA THR A 66 1.15 -19.96 1.03
C THR A 66 -0.34 -20.20 0.95
N GLN A 67 -1.11 -19.13 0.67
CA GLN A 67 -2.55 -19.22 0.52
C GLN A 67 -3.07 -18.15 -0.46
N THR A 68 -4.14 -18.49 -1.17
CA THR A 68 -4.88 -17.55 -2.03
C THR A 68 -6.07 -17.04 -1.25
N ILE A 69 -6.19 -15.71 -1.16
CA ILE A 69 -7.32 -15.02 -0.55
C ILE A 69 -8.12 -14.40 -1.68
N SER A 70 -9.41 -14.69 -1.73
CA SER A 70 -10.33 -14.05 -2.65
C SER A 70 -11.59 -13.61 -1.92
N TYR A 71 -11.98 -12.38 -2.17
CA TYR A 71 -13.24 -11.81 -1.74
C TYR A 71 -14.06 -11.51 -2.98
N GLN A 72 -15.20 -12.19 -3.10
CA GLN A 72 -16.17 -11.98 -4.16
C GLN A 72 -17.34 -11.22 -3.53
N LEU A 73 -17.25 -9.89 -3.49
CA LEU A 73 -18.34 -9.04 -3.03
C LEU A 73 -19.24 -8.70 -4.21
N ASN A 74 -20.52 -9.00 -4.09
CA ASN A 74 -21.49 -8.57 -5.08
C ASN A 74 -21.76 -7.06 -4.94
N SER A 75 -22.09 -6.40 -6.04
CA SER A 75 -22.43 -4.97 -6.10
C SER A 75 -23.63 -4.57 -5.22
N GLN A 76 -24.35 -5.55 -4.66
CA GLN A 76 -25.52 -5.35 -3.81
C GLN A 76 -25.17 -5.22 -2.32
N ASN A 77 -23.96 -5.59 -1.88
CA ASN A 77 -23.53 -5.40 -0.49
C ASN A 77 -22.08 -4.92 -0.41
N PRO A 78 -21.84 -3.61 -0.65
CA PRO A 78 -20.50 -3.01 -0.63
C PRO A 78 -20.00 -2.86 0.81
N ALA A 79 -19.70 -3.96 1.47
CA ALA A 79 -19.05 -3.95 2.78
C ALA A 79 -17.53 -3.87 2.61
N THR A 80 -16.89 -2.95 3.34
CA THR A 80 -15.43 -2.92 3.42
C THR A 80 -14.94 -4.11 4.25
N ILE A 81 -14.23 -5.02 3.61
CA ILE A 81 -13.52 -6.11 4.26
C ILE A 81 -12.24 -5.59 4.89
N THR A 82 -11.98 -6.00 6.12
CA THR A 82 -10.70 -5.80 6.79
C THR A 82 -10.01 -7.14 6.94
N THR A 83 -8.79 -7.24 6.45
CA THR A 83 -7.94 -8.42 6.63
C THR A 83 -6.72 -8.06 7.46
N LEU A 84 -6.55 -8.69 8.61
CA LEU A 84 -5.36 -8.59 9.45
C LEU A 84 -4.40 -9.75 9.13
N PHE A 85 -3.14 -9.45 8.88
CA PHE A 85 -2.10 -10.44 8.63
C PHE A 85 -1.17 -10.52 9.85
N LEU A 86 -0.98 -11.74 10.36
CA LEU A 86 -0.05 -12.06 11.43
C LEU A 86 1.14 -12.81 10.81
N ASN A 87 2.29 -12.17 10.71
CA ASN A 87 3.48 -12.75 10.10
C ASN A 87 4.31 -13.49 11.15
N SER A 88 3.87 -14.72 11.49
CA SER A 88 4.48 -15.55 12.55
C SER A 88 5.84 -16.13 12.21
N ASP A 89 6.24 -16.07 10.94
CA ASP A 89 7.58 -16.42 10.51
C ASP A 89 8.53 -15.25 10.84
N ASN A 90 9.12 -15.35 12.03
CA ASN A 90 9.63 -14.22 12.81
C ASN A 90 10.91 -13.54 12.26
N GLY A 91 11.24 -13.78 10.99
CA GLY A 91 12.34 -13.16 10.26
C GLY A 91 12.09 -12.98 8.75
N SER A 92 10.90 -13.33 8.25
CA SER A 92 10.60 -13.25 6.82
C SER A 92 9.61 -12.13 6.49
N SER A 93 9.52 -11.76 5.21
CA SER A 93 8.45 -10.87 4.72
C SER A 93 7.21 -11.68 4.32
N VAL A 94 6.09 -10.99 4.16
CA VAL A 94 4.91 -11.53 3.47
C VAL A 94 4.92 -11.07 2.02
N THR A 95 5.01 -12.00 1.09
CA THR A 95 4.96 -11.71 -0.35
C THR A 95 3.52 -11.75 -0.87
N PHE A 96 3.09 -10.66 -1.49
CA PHE A 96 1.86 -10.53 -2.27
C PHE A 96 2.14 -10.80 -3.75
N SER A 97 1.38 -11.71 -4.35
CA SER A 97 1.52 -12.09 -5.77
C SER A 97 0.15 -12.45 -6.37
N LYS A 98 0.09 -12.63 -7.69
CA LYS A 98 -1.15 -13.02 -8.40
C LYS A 98 -2.32 -12.08 -8.07
N TRP A 99 -2.03 -10.78 -8.04
CA TRP A 99 -3.03 -9.77 -7.75
C TRP A 99 -4.02 -9.69 -8.91
N ASP A 100 -5.31 -9.69 -8.57
CA ASP A 100 -6.42 -9.53 -9.48
C ASP A 100 -7.52 -8.76 -8.76
N GLN A 101 -8.10 -7.75 -9.40
CA GLN A 101 -9.08 -6.88 -8.77
C GLN A 101 -10.05 -6.32 -9.80
N ASP A 102 -11.28 -6.09 -9.36
CA ASP A 102 -12.29 -5.43 -10.19
C ASP A 102 -11.92 -3.95 -10.43
N LEU A 103 -12.49 -3.36 -11.48
CA LEU A 103 -12.21 -1.96 -11.86
C LEU A 103 -12.64 -0.95 -10.78
N ASP A 104 -13.71 -1.26 -10.05
CA ASP A 104 -14.27 -0.46 -8.96
C ASP A 104 -13.74 -0.90 -7.58
N ALA A 105 -12.86 -1.88 -7.52
CA ALA A 105 -12.25 -2.33 -6.28
C ALA A 105 -11.35 -1.22 -5.69
N GLN A 106 -11.39 -1.11 -4.36
CA GLN A 106 -10.54 -0.19 -3.61
C GLN A 106 -9.82 -0.94 -2.52
N VAL A 107 -8.51 -0.78 -2.48
CA VAL A 107 -7.63 -1.51 -1.59
C VAL A 107 -6.66 -0.55 -0.96
N THR A 108 -6.52 -0.66 0.36
CA THR A 108 -5.55 0.14 1.11
C THR A 108 -4.88 -0.75 2.14
N LEU A 109 -3.55 -0.71 2.14
CA LEU A 109 -2.71 -1.42 3.09
C LEU A 109 -2.11 -0.44 4.10
N TYR A 110 -2.05 -0.88 5.35
CA TYR A 110 -1.48 -0.13 6.47
C TYR A 110 -0.52 -1.03 7.24
N ASP A 111 0.59 -0.45 7.69
CA ASP A 111 1.50 -1.11 8.63
C ASP A 111 0.86 -1.18 10.04
N GLY A 112 1.16 -2.24 10.78
CA GLY A 112 0.63 -2.47 12.12
C GLY A 112 -0.76 -3.11 12.19
N PHE A 113 -1.24 -3.31 13.41
CA PHE A 113 -2.55 -3.93 13.66
C PHE A 113 -3.68 -2.90 13.63
N ARG A 114 -4.89 -3.36 13.31
CA ARG A 114 -6.08 -2.51 13.36
C ARG A 114 -6.54 -2.28 14.79
N SER A 115 -6.53 -1.02 15.22
CA SER A 115 -7.11 -0.58 16.50
C SER A 115 -8.61 -0.29 16.35
N SER A 116 -9.28 0.08 17.46
CA SER A 116 -10.65 0.58 17.44
C SER A 116 -10.77 2.01 16.88
N VAL A 117 -9.65 2.72 16.76
CA VAL A 117 -9.59 4.08 16.21
C VAL A 117 -9.39 3.99 14.70
N ALA A 118 -10.09 4.85 13.96
CA ALA A 118 -9.94 4.97 12.52
C ALA A 118 -8.49 5.24 12.12
N GLU A 119 -8.08 4.69 10.98
CA GLU A 119 -6.74 4.91 10.45
C GLU A 119 -6.52 6.41 10.15
N ARG A 120 -5.31 6.90 10.41
CA ARG A 120 -4.98 8.30 10.12
C ARG A 120 -4.96 8.51 8.61
N ALA A 121 -5.49 9.64 8.16
CA ALA A 121 -5.47 10.00 6.75
C ALA A 121 -4.03 10.04 6.21
N ASN A 122 -3.85 9.60 4.96
CA ASN A 122 -2.57 9.60 4.26
C ASN A 122 -1.45 8.81 4.99
N THR A 123 -1.77 7.71 5.66
CA THR A 123 -0.76 6.86 6.32
C THR A 123 -0.64 5.46 5.71
N GLN A 124 -1.37 5.21 4.62
CA GLN A 124 -1.32 3.97 3.87
C GLN A 124 0.07 3.71 3.29
N ILE A 125 0.52 2.46 3.36
CA ILE A 125 1.78 2.01 2.77
C ILE A 125 1.62 1.62 1.30
N PHE A 126 0.38 1.31 0.88
CA PHE A 126 0.00 1.02 -0.50
C PHE A 126 -1.49 1.30 -0.68
N THR A 127 -1.89 1.79 -1.86
CA THR A 127 -3.29 1.96 -2.24
C THR A 127 -3.52 1.65 -3.72
N ASN A 128 -4.67 1.07 -4.03
CA ASN A 128 -5.15 0.88 -5.39
C ASN A 128 -6.69 0.99 -5.38
N PRO A 129 -7.30 2.05 -5.93
CA PRO A 129 -6.71 3.06 -6.78
C PRO A 129 -5.75 4.00 -6.05
N LEU A 130 -4.86 4.60 -6.83
CA LEU A 130 -3.97 5.68 -6.41
C LEU A 130 -4.56 7.01 -6.85
N TYR A 131 -4.69 7.95 -5.90
CA TYR A 131 -5.15 9.31 -6.20
C TYR A 131 -3.95 10.22 -6.45
N PHE A 132 -3.87 10.75 -7.66
CA PHE A 132 -2.84 11.67 -8.13
C PHE A 132 -3.49 12.93 -8.70
N GLN A 133 -3.12 14.11 -8.18
CA GLN A 133 -3.62 15.42 -8.65
C GLN A 133 -5.15 15.48 -8.86
N ASN A 134 -5.92 14.91 -7.92
CA ASN A 134 -7.39 14.81 -7.92
C ASN A 134 -8.01 13.79 -8.90
N PHE A 135 -7.21 12.94 -9.55
CA PHE A 135 -7.68 11.83 -10.36
C PHE A 135 -7.30 10.48 -9.72
N GLY A 136 -8.21 9.51 -9.73
CA GLY A 136 -7.99 8.16 -9.23
C GLY A 136 -7.65 7.21 -10.37
N ILE A 137 -6.54 6.46 -10.24
CA ILE A 137 -6.13 5.43 -11.20
C ILE A 137 -6.12 4.08 -10.52
N SER A 138 -6.92 3.15 -11.05
CA SER A 138 -6.86 1.74 -10.71
C SER A 138 -5.84 1.03 -11.58
N PHE A 139 -4.91 0.32 -10.96
CA PHE A 139 -3.92 -0.50 -11.66
C PHE A 139 -4.38 -1.95 -11.68
N SER A 140 -4.70 -2.47 -12.87
CA SER A 140 -4.98 -3.90 -13.05
C SER A 140 -3.71 -4.75 -12.87
N ASN A 141 -2.54 -4.18 -13.16
CA ASN A 141 -1.26 -4.82 -12.92
C ASN A 141 -0.64 -4.28 -11.63
N VAL A 142 -0.57 -5.15 -10.62
CA VAL A 142 0.18 -4.90 -9.39
C VAL A 142 1.36 -5.86 -9.37
N GLU A 143 2.56 -5.31 -9.39
CA GLU A 143 3.81 -6.07 -9.33
C GLU A 143 3.89 -6.87 -8.02
N THR A 144 4.56 -8.03 -8.06
CA THR A 144 4.77 -8.81 -6.84
C THR A 144 5.66 -8.04 -5.87
N PHE A 145 5.22 -7.88 -4.62
CA PHE A 145 5.94 -7.15 -3.58
C PHE A 145 5.92 -7.89 -2.24
N SER A 146 6.78 -7.47 -1.32
CA SER A 146 6.87 -8.07 0.01
C SER A 146 6.81 -7.04 1.13
N ILE A 147 6.08 -7.36 2.20
CA ILE A 147 5.95 -6.52 3.41
C ILE A 147 6.71 -7.20 4.56
N PRO A 148 7.74 -6.57 5.13
CA PRO A 148 8.56 -7.14 6.20
C PRO A 148 7.96 -6.97 7.61
N SER A 149 6.72 -6.50 7.70
CA SER A 149 6.08 -6.19 8.97
C SER A 149 5.59 -7.43 9.70
N ARG A 150 5.71 -7.41 11.03
CA ARG A 150 5.17 -8.45 11.93
C ARG A 150 3.65 -8.53 11.88
N THR A 151 3.01 -7.36 11.81
CA THR A 151 1.56 -7.24 11.62
C THR A 151 1.30 -6.10 10.66
N PHE A 152 0.34 -6.28 9.78
CA PHE A 152 -0.18 -5.24 8.89
C PHE A 152 -1.61 -5.62 8.52
N HIS A 153 -2.37 -4.68 7.99
CA HIS A 153 -3.76 -4.94 7.63
C HIS A 153 -4.15 -4.28 6.32
N MET A 154 -5.14 -4.87 5.67
CA MET A 154 -5.71 -4.43 4.41
C MET A 154 -7.18 -4.08 4.61
N LYS A 155 -7.62 -2.98 4.02
CA LYS A 155 -9.03 -2.68 3.81
C LYS A 155 -9.32 -2.84 2.33
N SER A 156 -10.34 -3.62 1.98
CA SER A 156 -10.75 -3.85 0.61
C SER A 156 -12.25 -3.64 0.44
N LEU A 157 -12.64 -3.00 -0.66
CA LEU A 157 -14.00 -2.86 -1.14
C LEU A 157 -14.05 -3.39 -2.58
N GLY A 158 -15.12 -4.09 -2.97
CA GLY A 158 -15.21 -4.73 -4.29
C GLY A 158 -14.49 -6.07 -4.37
N GLY A 159 -14.49 -6.69 -5.56
CA GLY A 159 -13.86 -7.99 -5.79
C GLY A 159 -12.34 -7.88 -5.86
N ILE A 160 -11.66 -8.76 -5.12
CA ILE A 160 -10.20 -8.85 -5.12
C ILE A 160 -9.75 -10.30 -4.87
N SER A 161 -8.67 -10.70 -5.52
CA SER A 161 -7.96 -11.96 -5.33
C SER A 161 -6.45 -11.72 -5.33
N PHE A 162 -5.74 -12.35 -4.40
CA PHE A 162 -4.28 -12.34 -4.35
C PHE A 162 -3.78 -13.56 -3.60
N ARG A 163 -2.50 -13.87 -3.79
CA ARG A 163 -1.80 -14.93 -3.06
C ARG A 163 -0.79 -14.30 -2.10
N ILE A 164 -0.85 -14.71 -0.84
CA ILE A 164 0.18 -14.42 0.16
C ILE A 164 1.08 -15.64 0.36
N ALA A 165 2.35 -15.40 0.63
CA ALA A 165 3.32 -16.44 1.01
C ALA A 165 4.35 -15.88 1.99
N PRO A 166 4.84 -16.68 2.96
CA PRO A 166 6.00 -16.30 3.75
C PRO A 166 7.25 -16.25 2.88
N GLY A 167 8.19 -15.37 3.24
CA GLY A 167 9.43 -15.15 2.49
C GLY A 167 9.45 -13.85 1.69
N GLU A 168 10.66 -13.40 1.38
CA GLU A 168 10.89 -12.25 0.52
C GLU A 168 10.80 -12.67 -0.95
N ASN A 169 10.19 -11.81 -1.78
CA ASN A 169 10.12 -12.03 -3.21
C ASN A 169 11.51 -11.94 -3.84
N GLN A 170 11.71 -12.62 -4.97
CA GLN A 170 12.84 -12.32 -5.86
C GLN A 170 12.74 -10.85 -6.29
N LYS A 171 13.87 -10.13 -6.26
CA LYS A 171 13.92 -8.72 -6.64
C LYS A 171 13.36 -8.55 -8.06
N LEU A 172 12.24 -7.85 -8.17
CA LEU A 172 11.68 -7.44 -9.46
C LEU A 172 12.75 -6.64 -10.21
N ALA A 173 13.12 -7.12 -11.40
CA ALA A 173 14.15 -6.50 -12.24
C ALA A 173 13.56 -5.61 -13.34
N ALA A 174 12.34 -5.90 -13.77
CA ALA A 174 11.61 -5.15 -14.78
C ALA A 174 10.11 -5.18 -14.48
N THR A 175 9.38 -4.14 -14.87
CA THR A 175 7.92 -4.16 -14.78
C THR A 175 7.33 -5.12 -15.79
N THR A 176 6.16 -5.68 -15.48
CA THR A 176 5.47 -6.65 -16.35
C THR A 176 4.42 -6.02 -17.25
N SER A 177 4.16 -4.73 -17.09
CA SER A 177 3.14 -3.98 -17.85
C SER A 177 3.54 -2.52 -18.04
N TYR A 178 2.98 -1.88 -19.07
CA TYR A 178 3.17 -0.46 -19.38
C TYR A 178 2.48 0.46 -18.37
N THR A 179 1.40 0.00 -17.75
CA THR A 179 0.72 0.70 -16.66
C THR A 179 0.64 -0.24 -15.47
N THR A 180 1.41 0.06 -14.42
CA THR A 180 1.66 -0.84 -13.30
C THR A 180 1.98 -0.08 -12.02
N THR A 181 1.79 -0.73 -10.88
CA THR A 181 2.21 -0.24 -9.56
C THR A 181 2.84 -1.37 -8.77
N GLY A 182 3.70 -1.04 -7.82
CA GLY A 182 4.27 -2.01 -6.90
C GLY A 182 4.80 -1.34 -5.65
N LEU A 183 5.30 -2.14 -4.72
CA LEU A 183 5.81 -1.65 -3.44
C LEU A 183 7.26 -2.08 -3.26
N HIS A 184 8.13 -1.09 -3.06
CA HIS A 184 9.50 -1.29 -2.62
C HIS A 184 9.61 -0.96 -1.12
N VAL A 185 10.28 -1.80 -0.34
CA VAL A 185 10.40 -1.61 1.11
C VAL A 185 11.85 -1.67 1.56
N LYS A 186 12.27 -0.65 2.31
CA LYS A 186 13.53 -0.65 3.08
C LYS A 186 13.19 -1.07 4.52
N ARG A 187 13.81 -2.13 5.05
CA ARG A 187 13.70 -2.52 6.47
C ARG A 187 14.56 -1.62 7.35
N ALA A 188 14.21 -1.48 8.63
CA ALA A 188 14.93 -0.65 9.60
C ALA A 188 16.44 -0.91 9.63
N ASP A 189 16.84 -2.18 9.64
CA ASP A 189 18.19 -2.68 9.89
C ASP A 189 19.07 -2.82 8.63
N GLN A 190 18.60 -2.43 7.44
CA GLN A 190 19.34 -2.59 6.19
C GLN A 190 19.33 -1.33 5.31
N GLU A 191 20.28 -1.25 4.38
CA GLU A 191 20.17 -0.33 3.24
C GLU A 191 19.30 -0.97 2.17
N SER A 192 18.70 -0.16 1.29
CA SER A 192 17.99 -0.68 0.13
C SER A 192 18.36 0.07 -1.13
N SER A 193 18.61 -0.68 -2.20
CA SER A 193 18.85 -0.14 -3.54
C SER A 193 18.22 -1.10 -4.55
N VAL A 194 17.40 -0.55 -5.43
CA VAL A 194 16.76 -1.26 -6.52
C VAL A 194 16.73 -0.40 -7.77
N THR A 195 16.85 -1.06 -8.92
CA THR A 195 16.67 -0.49 -10.25
C THR A 195 15.66 -1.35 -10.99
N TYR A 196 14.52 -0.77 -11.35
CA TYR A 196 13.52 -1.41 -12.19
C TYR A 196 13.73 -0.96 -13.63
N ARG A 197 13.86 -1.90 -14.56
CA ARG A 197 13.64 -1.59 -15.98
C ARG A 197 12.15 -1.40 -16.20
N ILE A 198 11.78 -0.29 -16.80
CA ILE A 198 10.39 0.00 -17.12
C ILE A 198 10.12 -0.63 -18.47
N LEU A 199 9.10 -1.49 -18.54
CA LEU A 199 8.60 -1.99 -19.81
C LEU A 199 8.04 -0.81 -20.59
N GLN A 200 8.57 -0.61 -21.79
CA GLN A 200 8.14 0.43 -22.72
C GLN A 200 7.87 -0.18 -24.08
N ASP A 201 6.95 0.42 -24.82
CA ASP A 201 6.81 0.14 -26.23
C ASP A 201 7.82 1.00 -27.02
N SER A 202 8.20 0.52 -28.19
CA SER A 202 9.23 1.07 -29.08
C SER A 202 8.94 2.46 -29.66
N LEU A 203 7.74 3.00 -29.43
CA LEU A 203 7.34 4.35 -29.84
C LEU A 203 7.54 5.35 -28.70
N ASP A 204 7.68 6.63 -29.02
CA ASP A 204 7.71 7.69 -28.02
C ASP A 204 6.30 7.85 -27.41
N PHE A 205 6.14 7.55 -26.11
CA PHE A 205 4.86 7.63 -25.40
C PHE A 205 4.87 8.71 -24.32
N THR A 206 3.75 9.42 -24.20
CA THR A 206 3.49 10.26 -23.03
C THR A 206 3.29 9.38 -21.79
N GLY A 207 3.36 9.96 -20.60
CA GLY A 207 2.93 9.26 -19.39
C GLY A 207 3.49 9.84 -18.11
N VAL A 208 3.43 9.07 -17.03
CA VAL A 208 3.87 9.49 -15.70
C VAL A 208 4.61 8.35 -15.01
N THR A 209 5.77 8.67 -14.46
CA THR A 209 6.48 7.80 -13.49
C THR A 209 6.52 8.52 -12.16
N GLY A 210 6.21 7.82 -11.08
CA GLY A 210 6.25 8.42 -9.76
C GLY A 210 6.27 7.43 -8.61
N VAL A 211 6.31 7.99 -7.41
CA VAL A 211 6.31 7.25 -6.15
C VAL A 211 5.47 7.96 -5.09
N ASN A 212 4.90 7.15 -4.20
CA ASN A 212 4.36 7.54 -2.91
C ASN A 212 5.23 6.92 -1.81
N ILE A 213 5.69 7.74 -0.87
CA ILE A 213 6.64 7.34 0.17
C ILE A 213 6.04 7.62 1.55
N VAL A 214 6.13 6.64 2.45
CA VAL A 214 5.79 6.82 3.87
C VAL A 214 6.81 6.06 4.73
N SER A 215 7.10 6.60 5.91
CA SER A 215 8.02 6.01 6.88
C SER A 215 7.31 5.72 8.20
N THR A 216 7.69 4.63 8.87
CA THR A 216 7.22 4.34 10.24
C THR A 216 7.73 5.35 11.25
N ILE A 217 8.89 5.98 10.99
CA ILE A 217 9.49 7.01 11.82
C ILE A 217 9.88 8.21 10.94
N PRO A 218 9.25 9.39 11.11
CA PRO A 218 9.57 10.59 10.35
C PRO A 218 11.03 11.03 10.49
N GLY A 219 11.65 11.48 9.40
CA GLY A 219 12.87 12.31 9.48
C GLY A 219 14.20 11.58 9.57
N ASN A 220 14.22 10.25 9.74
CA ASN A 220 15.45 9.52 10.10
C ASN A 220 16.30 9.03 8.91
N SER A 221 15.75 8.96 7.71
CA SER A 221 16.48 8.53 6.51
C SER A 221 15.96 9.27 5.28
N SER A 222 16.76 9.29 4.22
CA SER A 222 16.36 9.81 2.92
C SER A 222 16.14 8.69 1.91
N VAL A 223 15.20 8.93 1.01
CA VAL A 223 14.95 8.11 -0.18
C VAL A 223 15.36 8.93 -1.39
N GLN A 224 16.33 8.42 -2.13
CA GLN A 224 16.69 8.93 -3.44
C GLN A 224 15.89 8.18 -4.49
N VAL A 225 15.26 8.94 -5.37
CA VAL A 225 14.50 8.41 -6.50
C VAL A 225 15.07 9.02 -7.75
N ALA A 226 15.36 8.21 -8.76
CA ALA A 226 15.80 8.70 -10.06
C ALA A 226 15.12 7.94 -11.19
N VAL A 227 14.69 8.66 -12.21
CA VAL A 227 14.15 8.09 -13.44
C VAL A 227 15.04 8.51 -14.59
N TYR A 228 15.48 7.53 -15.38
CA TYR A 228 16.44 7.73 -16.47
C TYR A 228 15.79 7.48 -17.82
N ASN A 229 16.14 8.31 -18.80
CA ASN A 229 15.95 8.02 -20.21
C ASN A 229 17.22 7.36 -20.77
N ASN A 230 17.03 6.35 -21.60
CA ASN A 230 18.07 5.73 -22.40
C ASN A 230 18.48 6.69 -23.56
N PRO A 231 19.58 6.38 -24.27
CA PRO A 231 20.08 7.20 -25.36
C PRO A 231 19.00 7.54 -26.42
N PRO A 232 19.09 8.70 -27.08
CA PRO A 232 20.25 9.61 -27.10
C PRO A 232 20.29 10.65 -25.96
N ASP A 233 19.18 10.91 -25.28
CA ASP A 233 19.09 12.07 -24.38
C ASP A 233 19.87 11.88 -23.07
N ASN A 234 20.02 10.63 -22.60
CA ASN A 234 20.69 10.26 -21.33
C ASN A 234 20.29 11.15 -20.14
N SER A 235 19.11 11.77 -20.22
CA SER A 235 18.60 12.68 -19.21
C SER A 235 18.05 11.86 -18.06
N TYR A 236 18.13 12.42 -16.86
CA TYR A 236 17.55 11.80 -15.69
C TYR A 236 16.98 12.87 -14.78
N TYR A 237 15.91 12.49 -14.10
CA TYR A 237 15.26 13.32 -13.11
C TYR A 237 15.41 12.62 -11.79
N ASN A 238 15.90 13.34 -10.78
CA ASN A 238 16.05 12.79 -9.46
C ASN A 238 15.42 13.69 -8.40
N THR A 239 15.20 13.08 -7.25
CA THR A 239 14.83 13.78 -6.03
C THR A 239 15.40 13.04 -4.83
N SER A 240 15.53 13.75 -3.72
CA SER A 240 15.84 13.17 -2.42
C SER A 240 14.76 13.62 -1.44
N ILE A 241 14.00 12.65 -0.92
CA ILE A 241 12.86 12.89 -0.03
C ILE A 241 13.21 12.37 1.35
N ILE A 242 12.94 13.16 2.38
CA ILE A 242 12.98 12.71 3.78
C ILE A 242 11.54 12.40 4.17
N PRO A 243 11.11 11.12 4.17
CA PRO A 243 9.73 10.76 4.41
C PRO A 243 9.28 11.06 5.84
N GLY A 244 8.03 11.54 5.94
CA GLY A 244 7.28 11.63 7.19
C GLY A 244 6.47 10.36 7.47
N ASN A 245 5.56 10.47 8.43
CA ASN A 245 4.53 9.47 8.76
C ASN A 245 3.23 9.67 7.96
N SER A 246 3.24 10.60 7.01
CA SER A 246 2.18 10.80 6.02
C SER A 246 2.77 10.62 4.62
N VAL A 247 1.94 10.14 3.69
CA VAL A 247 2.31 9.90 2.29
C VAL A 247 2.84 11.18 1.66
N MET A 248 4.06 11.10 1.13
CA MET A 248 4.69 12.12 0.32
C MET A 248 4.83 11.60 -1.11
N SER A 249 4.36 12.39 -2.07
CA SER A 249 4.33 12.00 -3.48
C SER A 249 5.36 12.76 -4.29
N TRP A 250 5.96 12.08 -5.27
CA TRP A 250 6.78 12.71 -6.30
C TRP A 250 6.58 12.00 -7.63
N SER A 251 6.56 12.76 -8.72
CA SER A 251 6.35 12.22 -10.05
C SER A 251 6.95 13.14 -11.10
N ILE A 252 7.18 12.60 -12.28
CA ILE A 252 7.59 13.34 -13.48
C ILE A 252 6.64 13.02 -14.65
N PRO A 253 6.40 13.97 -15.57
CA PRO A 253 5.44 13.83 -16.64
C PRO A 253 6.01 13.10 -17.87
N PHE A 254 6.75 12.00 -17.66
CA PHE A 254 7.15 11.06 -18.73
C PHE A 254 7.40 9.66 -18.16
N VAL A 255 7.48 8.67 -19.06
CA VAL A 255 7.87 7.29 -18.73
C VAL A 255 9.33 7.12 -19.10
N GLY A 256 10.21 6.98 -18.11
CA GLY A 256 11.62 6.68 -18.34
C GLY A 256 11.87 5.18 -18.49
N ASP A 257 13.06 4.79 -18.94
CA ASP A 257 13.44 3.39 -19.14
C ASP A 257 13.78 2.66 -17.85
N LYS A 258 14.20 3.42 -16.83
CA LYS A 258 14.64 2.87 -15.54
C LYS A 258 14.17 3.74 -14.40
N LEU A 259 13.76 3.10 -13.32
CA LEU A 259 13.46 3.71 -12.03
C LEU A 259 14.43 3.16 -10.97
N ASP A 260 15.26 4.04 -10.43
CA ASP A 260 16.10 3.77 -9.26
C ASP A 260 15.41 4.26 -7.98
N ILE A 261 15.43 3.41 -6.95
CA ILE A 261 15.01 3.77 -5.60
C ILE A 261 16.12 3.32 -4.64
N LYS A 262 16.66 4.27 -3.87
CA LYS A 262 17.76 4.02 -2.92
C LYS A 262 17.44 4.66 -1.58
N SER A 263 17.72 3.94 -0.51
CA SER A 263 17.58 4.45 0.86
C SER A 263 18.70 3.92 1.75
N ARG A 264 19.17 4.78 2.65
CA ARG A 264 20.25 4.47 3.59
C ARG A 264 19.69 3.81 4.85
N ARG A 265 20.55 3.02 5.48
CA ARG A 265 20.29 2.39 6.78
C ARG A 265 20.27 3.47 7.85
N ASP A 266 19.26 3.42 8.70
CA ASP A 266 19.10 4.30 9.87
C ASP A 266 18.77 3.51 11.16
N ASN A 267 18.76 2.17 11.09
CA ASN A 267 18.47 1.22 12.16
C ASN A 267 17.12 1.41 12.87
N THR A 268 16.24 2.28 12.35
CA THR A 268 15.04 2.70 13.08
C THR A 268 13.79 2.71 12.21
N SER A 269 13.86 3.18 10.97
CA SER A 269 12.67 3.36 10.15
C SER A 269 12.50 2.26 9.09
N THR A 270 11.29 1.74 8.97
CA THR A 270 10.89 1.00 7.77
C THR A 270 10.27 2.02 6.81
N ILE A 271 10.72 2.00 5.56
CA ILE A 271 10.25 2.93 4.53
C ILE A 271 9.55 2.16 3.44
N PHE A 272 8.31 2.56 3.17
CA PHE A 272 7.45 2.00 2.13
C PHE A 272 7.41 2.99 0.97
N THR A 273 7.81 2.52 -0.22
CA THR A 273 7.80 3.30 -1.45
C THR A 273 6.95 2.60 -2.49
N GLN A 274 5.69 3.02 -2.63
CA GLN A 274 4.82 2.56 -3.70
C GLN A 274 5.21 3.30 -4.99
N PHE A 275 5.70 2.58 -6.00
CA PHE A 275 5.96 3.16 -7.30
C PHE A 275 4.76 2.97 -8.22
N PHE A 276 4.62 3.85 -9.21
CA PHE A 276 3.62 3.74 -10.26
C PHE A 276 4.17 4.24 -11.58
N ILE A 277 3.79 3.55 -12.65
CA ILE A 277 4.07 3.91 -14.03
C ILE A 277 2.74 3.88 -14.78
N ILE A 278 2.47 4.95 -15.52
CA ILE A 278 1.26 5.13 -16.31
C ILE A 278 1.71 5.53 -17.70
N GLN A 279 1.65 4.61 -18.65
CA GLN A 279 1.88 4.92 -20.06
C GLN A 279 0.62 5.53 -20.67
N GLY A 280 0.77 6.70 -21.25
CA GLY A 280 -0.26 7.43 -21.99
C GLY A 280 -0.24 7.08 -23.48
N PRO A 281 -0.93 7.87 -24.33
CA PRO A 281 -0.88 7.70 -25.78
C PRO A 281 0.51 8.05 -26.36
N PRO A 282 0.82 7.58 -27.59
CA PRO A 282 2.01 7.98 -28.32
C PRO A 282 2.09 9.50 -28.46
N HIS A 283 3.31 10.05 -28.41
CA HIS A 283 3.56 11.42 -28.81
C HIS A 283 3.13 11.60 -30.27
N LEU A 284 2.34 12.65 -30.53
CA LEU A 284 1.98 13.03 -31.90
C LEU A 284 3.25 13.49 -32.60
N LEU A 285 3.81 12.66 -33.46
CA LEU A 285 4.79 13.09 -34.44
C LEU A 285 4.08 14.06 -35.40
N THR A 286 4.29 15.35 -35.22
CA THR A 286 4.00 16.32 -36.27
C THR A 286 4.91 15.99 -37.45
N THR A 287 4.42 15.18 -38.39
CA THR A 287 5.00 15.16 -39.72
C THR A 287 4.89 16.58 -40.23
N THR A 288 6.00 17.31 -40.26
CA THR A 288 6.09 18.55 -41.00
C THR A 288 5.89 18.13 -42.45
N GLN A 289 4.66 18.28 -42.93
CA GLN A 289 4.33 18.00 -44.32
C GLN A 289 5.15 19.02 -45.11
N THR A 290 6.24 18.57 -45.73
CA THR A 290 6.96 19.35 -46.74
C THR A 290 5.91 19.85 -47.73
N PRO A 291 5.87 21.16 -48.04
CA PRO A 291 4.81 21.72 -48.87
C PRO A 291 4.77 20.95 -50.19
N LEU A 292 3.62 20.34 -50.47
CA LEU A 292 3.32 19.81 -51.79
C LEU A 292 3.44 20.98 -52.77
N THR A 293 4.41 20.90 -53.66
CA THR A 293 4.42 21.70 -54.89
C THR A 293 3.15 21.38 -55.66
N SER A 294 2.14 22.24 -55.53
CA SER A 294 0.93 22.18 -56.32
C SER A 294 1.26 22.63 -57.74
N THR A 295 1.37 21.68 -58.67
CA THR A 295 1.20 21.99 -60.10
C THR A 295 -0.24 22.38 -60.33
N THR A 296 -0.44 23.66 -60.64
CA THR A 296 -1.72 24.25 -61.02
C THR A 296 -2.30 23.53 -62.25
N GLN A 297 -3.38 22.77 -62.06
CA GLN A 297 -4.32 22.47 -63.14
C GLN A 297 -5.56 23.33 -62.96
N ILE A 298 -5.79 24.17 -63.97
CA ILE A 298 -6.95 25.05 -64.10
C ILE A 298 -8.17 24.16 -64.38
N GLN A 299 -9.19 24.23 -63.54
CA GLN A 299 -10.53 23.83 -63.93
C GLN A 299 -11.58 24.77 -63.35
N THR A 300 -12.30 25.37 -64.28
CA THR A 300 -13.33 26.38 -64.13
C THR A 300 -14.66 25.71 -63.73
N SER A 301 -15.29 26.17 -62.66
CA SER A 301 -16.75 26.08 -62.50
C SER A 301 -17.26 27.03 -61.41
N THR A 302 -18.35 27.71 -61.76
CA THR A 302 -18.92 28.93 -61.18
C THR A 302 -19.98 28.70 -60.09
N THR A 303 -20.14 29.73 -59.23
CA THR A 303 -21.33 30.18 -58.44
C THR A 303 -21.78 29.27 -57.26
N THR A 304 -22.19 29.76 -56.07
CA THR A 304 -22.84 31.04 -55.70
C THR A 304 -22.66 31.37 -54.20
N THR A 305 -22.73 32.66 -53.88
CA THR A 305 -22.66 33.37 -52.60
C THR A 305 -23.77 32.99 -51.60
N THR A 306 -23.49 33.05 -50.29
CA THR A 306 -24.25 33.89 -49.32
C THR A 306 -23.55 33.93 -47.95
N LEU A 307 -23.32 35.15 -47.48
CA LEU A 307 -22.97 35.53 -46.10
C LEU A 307 -24.30 35.92 -45.40
N PRO A 308 -24.42 35.77 -44.06
CA PRO A 308 -24.47 37.01 -43.29
C PRO A 308 -23.77 36.99 -41.92
N SER A 309 -23.51 38.22 -41.50
CA SER A 309 -22.73 38.75 -40.39
C SER A 309 -23.36 38.64 -38.99
N SER A 310 -22.46 38.56 -37.99
CA SER A 310 -22.40 39.27 -36.69
C SER A 310 -23.65 39.52 -35.84
N THR A 311 -23.53 39.40 -34.50
CA THR A 311 -23.55 40.56 -33.56
C THR A 311 -23.05 40.15 -32.16
N THR A 312 -22.26 41.03 -31.56
CA THR A 312 -21.61 41.06 -30.24
C THR A 312 -22.57 41.41 -29.10
N THR A 313 -22.30 40.97 -27.85
CA THR A 313 -22.43 41.85 -26.67
C THR A 313 -21.59 41.36 -25.48
N MET A 314 -20.76 42.26 -24.93
CA MET A 314 -20.00 42.12 -23.69
C MET A 314 -20.87 42.47 -22.47
N LYS A 315 -20.62 41.86 -21.29
CA LYS A 315 -20.69 42.57 -19.98
C LYS A 315 -20.05 41.82 -18.77
N THR A 316 -18.93 42.38 -18.30
CA THR A 316 -18.38 42.58 -16.92
C THR A 316 -18.59 41.58 -15.74
N THR A 317 -17.46 40.99 -15.32
CA THR A 317 -16.75 40.87 -13.99
C THR A 317 -17.29 41.53 -12.68
N PRO A 318 -16.70 41.30 -11.47
CA PRO A 318 -16.79 40.17 -10.51
C PRO A 318 -17.21 40.59 -9.06
N THR A 319 -17.41 39.62 -8.16
CA THR A 319 -17.39 39.87 -6.70
C THR A 319 -16.72 38.72 -5.93
N THR A 320 -15.66 39.02 -5.18
CA THR A 320 -14.99 38.12 -4.22
C THR A 320 -15.21 38.59 -2.79
N THR A 321 -15.69 37.71 -1.91
CA THR A 321 -15.76 37.92 -0.46
C THR A 321 -14.91 36.89 0.28
N LYS A 322 -14.10 37.41 1.20
CA LYS A 322 -13.20 36.73 2.15
C LYS A 322 -14.00 36.13 3.32
N PRO A 323 -13.58 34.98 3.89
CA PRO A 323 -13.90 34.66 5.27
C PRO A 323 -12.67 34.56 6.19
N THR A 324 -13.01 34.65 7.47
CA THR A 324 -12.23 35.03 8.64
C THR A 324 -11.63 33.81 9.37
N GLN A 325 -10.51 34.07 10.02
CA GLN A 325 -9.75 33.20 10.91
C GLN A 325 -10.37 33.16 12.33
N PRO A 326 -10.38 31.99 13.00
CA PRO A 326 -10.34 31.95 14.46
C PRO A 326 -9.30 30.95 15.01
N THR A 327 -8.63 31.31 16.12
CA THR A 327 -8.20 30.47 17.27
C THR A 327 -7.25 31.31 18.14
N THR A 328 -7.51 31.63 19.41
CA THR A 328 -7.84 30.86 20.64
C THR A 328 -6.59 30.39 21.40
N ASN A 329 -6.60 30.77 22.68
CA ASN A 329 -5.53 30.78 23.66
C ASN A 329 -5.03 29.41 24.13
N THR A 330 -3.74 29.41 24.45
CA THR A 330 -2.94 28.39 25.13
C THR A 330 -3.32 28.25 26.61
N SER A 331 -3.39 27.02 27.13
CA SER A 331 -3.07 26.75 28.53
C SER A 331 -2.52 25.33 28.69
N THR A 332 -1.43 25.25 29.45
CA THR A 332 -0.57 24.10 29.74
C THR A 332 -1.04 23.34 30.99
N THR A 333 -1.03 22.01 30.94
CA THR A 333 -1.21 21.17 32.14
C THR A 333 -0.05 20.18 32.28
N THR A 334 0.68 20.32 33.37
CA THR A 334 1.80 19.47 33.82
C THR A 334 1.27 18.11 34.28
N THR A 335 1.88 17.00 33.83
CA THR A 335 1.59 15.65 34.37
C THR A 335 2.84 15.06 35.01
N THR A 336 2.74 14.77 36.30
CA THR A 336 3.77 14.13 37.13
C THR A 336 3.80 12.62 36.84
N THR A 337 4.98 12.08 36.52
CA THR A 337 5.17 10.65 36.24
C THR A 337 5.56 9.93 37.53
N THR A 338 4.81 8.90 37.92
CA THR A 338 5.22 7.95 38.97
C THR A 338 5.23 6.55 38.37
N THR A 339 6.40 5.93 38.36
CA THR A 339 6.66 4.58 37.85
C THR A 339 6.27 3.54 38.91
N THR A 340 5.56 2.47 38.54
CA THR A 340 5.52 1.22 39.33
C THR A 340 5.16 0.00 38.47
N THR A 341 6.13 -0.92 38.44
CA THR A 341 6.11 -2.39 38.44
C THR A 341 4.94 -3.17 37.80
N VAL A 342 5.33 -4.11 36.93
CA VAL A 342 4.51 -5.10 36.22
C VAL A 342 3.74 -6.01 37.19
N ALA A 343 2.41 -6.00 37.05
CA ALA A 343 1.53 -7.09 37.47
C ALA A 343 0.61 -7.42 36.28
N THR A 344 0.82 -8.57 35.64
CA THR A 344 -0.14 -9.10 34.65
C THR A 344 -1.29 -9.77 35.38
N THR A 345 -2.28 -8.96 35.76
CA THR A 345 -3.64 -9.45 36.04
C THR A 345 -4.62 -8.70 35.16
N THR A 346 -4.83 -9.18 33.94
CA THR A 346 -5.91 -8.68 33.08
C THR A 346 -7.22 -9.36 33.49
N LYS A 347 -7.89 -8.82 34.51
CA LYS A 347 -9.33 -9.06 34.69
C LYS A 347 -10.06 -8.20 33.65
N SER A 348 -10.29 -8.77 32.47
CA SER A 348 -11.27 -8.22 31.52
C SER A 348 -12.47 -9.15 31.52
N ALA A 349 -13.53 -8.75 32.23
CA ALA A 349 -14.84 -9.35 32.05
C ALA A 349 -15.52 -8.61 30.89
N SER A 350 -15.20 -9.03 29.67
CA SER A 350 -15.96 -8.70 28.47
C SER A 350 -15.76 -9.80 27.43
N VAL A 351 -16.84 -10.18 26.73
CA VAL A 351 -16.80 -11.19 25.66
C VAL A 351 -15.74 -10.76 24.64
N SER A 352 -14.68 -11.57 24.52
CA SER A 352 -13.51 -11.28 23.70
C SER A 352 -13.17 -12.50 22.85
N LYS A 353 -12.64 -12.30 21.64
CA LYS A 353 -12.19 -13.38 20.75
C LYS A 353 -10.67 -13.43 20.71
N LEU A 354 -10.10 -14.62 20.85
CA LEU A 354 -8.66 -14.88 20.86
C LEU A 354 -8.25 -15.58 19.57
N PHE A 355 -7.32 -14.97 18.84
CA PHE A 355 -6.63 -15.56 17.71
C PHE A 355 -5.17 -15.80 18.10
N ALA A 356 -4.65 -17.01 17.90
CA ALA A 356 -3.27 -17.34 18.20
C ALA A 356 -2.56 -17.80 16.93
N SER A 357 -1.41 -17.21 16.64
CA SER A 357 -0.46 -17.77 15.69
C SER A 357 0.89 -17.88 16.39
N ILE A 358 1.15 -19.06 16.94
CA ILE A 358 2.41 -19.36 17.64
C ILE A 358 3.11 -20.46 16.86
N ALA A 359 4.21 -20.10 16.18
CA ALA A 359 5.19 -21.06 15.71
C ALA A 359 6.05 -21.49 16.90
N VAL A 360 5.75 -22.65 17.49
CA VAL A 360 6.70 -23.32 18.37
C VAL A 360 7.71 -24.02 17.46
N THR A 361 8.80 -23.34 17.12
CA THR A 361 9.96 -24.02 16.53
C THR A 361 10.69 -24.74 17.66
N LEU A 362 10.24 -25.94 17.99
CA LEU A 362 11.00 -26.88 18.82
C LEU A 362 12.23 -27.31 18.02
N SER A 363 13.32 -26.56 18.15
CA SER A 363 14.64 -27.01 17.72
C SER A 363 15.12 -28.02 18.75
N PHE A 364 14.86 -29.31 18.49
CA PHE A 364 15.49 -30.38 19.24
C PHE A 364 16.97 -30.41 18.86
N ILE A 365 17.85 -29.98 19.77
CA ILE A 365 19.21 -30.50 19.80
C ILE A 365 19.20 -31.59 20.87
N PHE A 366 19.10 -32.83 20.41
CA PHE A 366 19.61 -33.94 21.20
C PHE A 366 21.14 -33.80 21.20
N LEU A 367 21.72 -33.57 22.36
CA LEU A 367 23.08 -34.02 22.62
C LEU A 367 22.99 -35.13 23.66
N VAL A 368 23.64 -36.24 23.31
CA VAL A 368 23.73 -37.55 23.96
C VAL A 368 23.95 -37.47 25.46
#